data_AF-A0A0S8JIS7-F1
#
_entry.id   AF-A0A0S8JIS7-F1
#
_cell.length_a   1.000
_cell.length_b   1.000
_cell.length_c   1.000
_cell.angle_alpha   90.00
_cell.angle_beta   90.00
_cell.angle_gamma   90.00
#
_symmetry.space_group_name_H-M   'P 1'
#
loop_
_entity.id
_entity.type
_entity.pdbx_description
1 polymer ?
#
loop_
_entity_poly.entity_id
_entity_poly.type
_entity_poly.pdbx_seq_one_letter_code
_entity_poly.pdbx_strand_id
1 'polypeptide(L)'
;MGNALVDVLTILKSDRTLKEFDLPKGSMQLVSKEFSNRLLAGTLGLQRQQSSGGSAANTIHGLAHLGMETGFVGKIGKDNLGKFFVKDLKDN
;
A
#
# COMPACT_ATOMS: atom_id res chain seq x y z
N MET A 1 -7.74 -11.70 11.26
CA MET A 1 -7.13 -10.49 11.86
C MET A 1 -5.82 -10.20 11.14
N GLY A 2 -5.45 -8.94 10.92
CA GLY A 2 -4.15 -8.62 10.35
C GLY A 2 -3.87 -7.12 10.29
N ASN A 3 -2.66 -6.78 9.83
CA ASN A 3 -2.27 -5.39 9.64
C ASN A 3 -3.03 -4.81 8.44
N ALA A 4 -3.74 -3.71 8.68
CA ALA A 4 -4.36 -2.91 7.62
C ALA A 4 -3.27 -2.02 7.01
N LEU A 5 -2.83 -2.39 5.81
CA LEU A 5 -1.79 -1.68 5.08
C LEU A 5 -2.40 -1.08 3.80
N VAL A 6 -1.83 0.01 3.32
CA VAL A 6 -2.15 0.55 2.00
C VAL A 6 -0.89 0.46 1.17
N ASP A 7 -0.97 -0.28 0.07
CA ASP A 7 0.11 -0.38 -0.89
C ASP A 7 0.06 0.81 -1.83
N VAL A 8 1.18 1.52 -1.94
CA VAL A 8 1.35 2.67 -2.83
C VAL A 8 2.28 2.27 -3.98
N LEU A 9 1.69 1.94 -5.11
CA LEU A 9 2.40 1.50 -6.30
C LEU A 9 2.70 2.71 -7.19
N THR A 10 3.97 2.94 -7.48
CA THR A 10 4.41 4.06 -8.33
C THR A 10 5.15 3.51 -9.56
N ILE A 11 4.68 3.85 -10.75
CA ILE A 11 5.28 3.39 -12.00
C ILE A 11 6.48 4.28 -12.34
N LEU A 12 7.67 3.68 -12.31
CA LEU A 12 8.92 4.36 -12.66
C LEU A 12 9.20 4.18 -14.17
N LYS A 13 9.57 5.28 -14.85
CA LYS A 13 9.99 5.24 -16.26
C LYS A 13 11.41 4.72 -16.46
N SER A 14 12.23 4.75 -15.40
CA SER A 14 13.61 4.26 -15.40
C SER A 14 14.09 4.02 -13.96
N ASP A 15 15.23 3.34 -13.82
CA ASP A 15 15.87 3.10 -12.51
C ASP A 15 16.52 4.37 -11.90
N ARG A 16 16.43 5.53 -12.56
CA ARG A 16 17.02 6.79 -12.08
C ARG A 16 16.52 7.17 -10.68
N THR A 17 15.21 7.08 -10.45
CA THR A 17 14.62 7.38 -9.14
C THR A 17 15.12 6.42 -8.06
N LEU A 18 15.31 5.13 -8.38
CA LEU A 18 15.88 4.18 -7.42
C LEU A 18 17.30 4.59 -7.00
N LYS A 19 18.13 5.03 -7.95
CA LYS A 19 19.48 5.53 -7.66
C LYS A 19 19.47 6.84 -6.86
N GLU A 20 18.58 7.78 -7.18
CA GLU A 20 18.45 9.06 -6.46
C GLU A 20 18.08 8.88 -4.98
N PHE A 21 17.34 7.81 -4.66
CA PHE A 21 16.92 7.48 -3.30
C PHE A 21 17.73 6.36 -2.64
N ASP A 22 18.81 5.88 -3.29
CA ASP A 22 19.65 4.78 -2.82
C ASP A 22 18.87 3.49 -2.48
N LEU A 23 17.94 3.13 -3.37
CA LEU A 23 17.08 1.96 -3.23
C LEU A 23 17.57 0.82 -4.14
N PRO A 24 18.03 -0.31 -3.59
CA PRO A 24 18.42 -1.46 -4.40
C PRO A 24 17.21 -2.06 -5.12
N LYS A 25 17.32 -2.23 -6.44
CA LYS A 25 16.26 -2.79 -7.27
C LYS A 25 15.94 -4.24 -6.86
N GLY A 26 14.65 -4.54 -6.71
CA GLY A 26 14.19 -5.87 -6.31
C GLY A 26 14.36 -6.19 -4.82
N SER A 27 14.68 -5.19 -3.98
CA SER A 27 14.81 -5.37 -2.53
C SER A 27 13.58 -4.88 -1.76
N MET A 28 13.44 -5.35 -0.52
CA MET A 28 12.53 -4.80 0.49
C MET A 28 13.35 -4.02 1.51
N GLN A 29 12.97 -2.78 1.79
CA GLN A 29 13.64 -1.93 2.78
C GLN A 29 12.63 -1.48 3.83
N LEU A 30 13.00 -1.63 5.11
CA LEU A 30 12.32 -0.92 6.19
C LEU A 30 12.88 0.50 6.23
N VAL A 31 12.00 1.48 6.04
CA VAL A 31 12.40 2.89 5.96
C VAL A 31 11.75 3.69 7.08
N SER A 32 12.42 4.78 7.48
CA SER A 32 11.84 5.71 8.44
C SER A 32 10.67 6.48 7.80
N LYS A 33 9.84 7.08 8.66
CA LYS A 33 8.72 7.91 8.22
C LYS A 33 9.20 9.12 7.40
N GLU A 34 10.32 9.70 7.79
CA GLU A 34 10.93 10.86 7.12
C GLU A 34 11.39 10.49 5.71
N PHE A 35 12.03 9.32 5.55
CA PHE A 35 12.44 8.83 4.24
C PHE A 35 11.22 8.50 3.36
N SER A 36 10.21 7.83 3.92
CA SER A 36 8.96 7.53 3.22
C SER A 36 8.28 8.80 2.70
N ASN A 37 8.17 9.84 3.54
CA ASN A 37 7.60 11.13 3.13
C ASN A 37 8.41 11.80 2.02
N ARG A 38 9.75 11.77 2.10
CA ARG A 38 10.62 12.30 1.04
C ARG A 38 10.43 11.55 -0.28
N LEU A 39 10.36 10.23 -0.24
CA LEU A 39 10.13 9.39 -1.41
C LEU A 39 8.77 9.69 -2.05
N LEU A 40 7.73 9.78 -1.23
CA LEU A 40 6.37 10.12 -1.67
C LEU A 40 6.32 11.52 -2.29
N ALA A 41 7.00 12.51 -1.71
CA ALA A 41 7.09 13.86 -2.26
C ALA A 41 7.85 13.91 -3.58
N GLY A 42 9.00 13.23 -3.66
CA GLY A 42 9.84 13.19 -4.88
C GLY A 42 9.20 12.46 -6.06
N THR A 43 8.15 11.68 -5.81
CA THR A 43 7.46 10.88 -6.83
C THR A 43 6.04 11.36 -7.16
N LEU A 44 5.62 12.53 -6.64
CA LEU A 44 4.25 13.06 -6.85
C LEU A 44 3.83 13.22 -8.32
N GLY A 45 4.77 13.47 -9.24
CA GLY A 45 4.49 13.62 -10.68
C GLY A 45 4.42 12.30 -11.46
N LEU A 46 4.59 11.16 -10.80
CA LEU A 46 4.55 9.84 -11.44
C LEU A 46 3.16 9.22 -11.33
N GLN A 47 2.86 8.30 -12.25
CA GLN A 47 1.63 7.51 -12.18
C GLN A 47 1.64 6.66 -10.92
N ARG A 48 0.62 6.85 -10.07
CA ARG A 48 0.52 6.23 -8.75
C ARG A 48 -0.86 5.58 -8.57
N GLN A 49 -0.85 4.35 -8.08
CA GLN A 49 -2.03 3.62 -7.68
C GLN A 49 -1.96 3.31 -6.19
N GLN A 50 -3.09 3.39 -5.51
CA GLN A 50 -3.26 2.94 -4.14
C GLN A 50 -4.18 1.72 -4.15
N SER A 51 -3.89 0.76 -3.28
CA SER A 51 -4.74 -0.42 -3.07
C SER A 51 -4.67 -0.82 -1.59
N SER A 52 -5.77 -1.35 -1.05
CA SER A 52 -5.71 -2.01 0.25
C SER A 52 -4.76 -3.20 0.14
N GLY A 53 -3.84 -3.27 1.08
CA GLY A 53 -2.80 -4.28 1.13
C GLY A 53 -2.79 -4.98 2.48
N GLY A 54 -1.74 -5.77 2.69
CA GLY A 54 -1.60 -6.62 3.86
C GLY A 54 -2.11 -8.03 3.58
N SER A 55 -1.26 -9.02 3.88
CA SER A 55 -1.50 -10.42 3.51
C SER A 55 -2.87 -10.94 3.96
N ALA A 56 -3.26 -10.70 5.21
CA ALA A 56 -4.56 -11.16 5.72
C ALA A 56 -5.75 -10.45 5.06
N ALA A 57 -5.62 -9.16 4.73
CA ALA A 57 -6.68 -8.44 4.02
C ALA A 57 -6.85 -9.01 2.61
N ASN A 58 -5.74 -9.23 1.89
CA ASN A 58 -5.75 -9.83 0.56
C ASN A 58 -6.35 -11.24 0.56
N THR A 59 -6.08 -12.06 1.59
CA THR A 59 -6.70 -13.38 1.74
C THR A 59 -8.22 -13.27 1.91
N ILE A 60 -8.68 -12.44 2.86
CA ILE A 60 -10.12 -12.24 3.10
C ILE A 60 -10.82 -11.72 1.84
N HIS A 61 -10.19 -10.77 1.16
CA HIS A 61 -10.66 -10.22 -0.09
C HIS A 61 -10.83 -11.29 -1.18
N GLY A 62 -9.84 -12.17 -1.35
CA GLY A 62 -9.93 -13.30 -2.27
C GLY A 62 -11.03 -14.29 -1.92
N LEU A 63 -11.22 -14.59 -0.62
CA LEU A 63 -12.30 -15.48 -0.18
C LEU A 63 -13.69 -14.87 -0.39
N ALA A 64 -13.85 -13.56 -0.18
CA ALA A 64 -15.09 -12.83 -0.46
C ALA A 64 -15.43 -12.87 -1.96
N HIS A 65 -14.43 -12.67 -2.83
CA HIS A 65 -14.56 -12.80 -4.27
C HIS A 65 -14.98 -14.21 -4.74
N LEU A 66 -14.69 -15.24 -3.96
CA LEU A 66 -15.14 -16.61 -4.20
C LEU A 66 -16.54 -16.90 -3.64
N GLY A 67 -17.24 -15.89 -3.11
CA GLY A 67 -18.62 -15.98 -2.62
C GLY A 67 -18.74 -16.42 -1.16
N MET A 68 -17.65 -16.43 -0.39
CA MET A 68 -17.71 -16.77 1.04
C MET A 68 -18.02 -15.55 1.91
N GLU A 69 -18.83 -15.76 2.96
CA GLU A 69 -18.99 -14.76 4.01
C GLU A 69 -17.69 -14.64 4.81
N THR A 70 -17.17 -13.42 4.91
CA THR A 70 -15.89 -13.16 5.57
C THR A 70 -15.94 -11.90 6.42
N GLY A 71 -15.00 -11.81 7.37
CA GLY A 71 -14.81 -10.64 8.21
C GLY A 71 -13.34 -10.34 8.39
N PHE A 72 -12.99 -9.06 8.34
CA PHE A 72 -11.64 -8.57 8.62
C PHE A 72 -11.62 -7.69 9.86
N VAL A 73 -10.63 -7.91 10.72
CA VAL A 73 -10.37 -7.09 11.91
C VAL A 73 -8.91 -6.65 11.87
N GLY A 74 -8.71 -5.34 11.92
CA GLY A 74 -7.39 -4.70 11.88
C GLY A 74 -7.46 -3.28 12.45
N LYS A 75 -6.30 -2.64 12.60
CA LYS A 75 -6.18 -1.27 13.12
C LYS A 75 -5.84 -0.30 11.99
N ILE A 76 -6.61 0.77 11.87
CA ILE A 76 -6.38 1.87 10.93
C ILE A 76 -6.02 3.17 11.65
N GLY A 77 -5.32 4.06 10.96
CA GLY A 77 -5.12 5.44 11.39
C GLY A 77 -6.37 6.30 11.18
N LYS A 78 -6.48 7.42 11.91
CA LYS A 78 -7.50 8.47 11.68
C LYS A 78 -7.06 9.43 10.58
N ASP A 79 -6.64 8.90 9.44
CA ASP A 79 -6.09 9.66 8.31
C ASP A 79 -6.71 9.21 6.98
N ASN A 80 -6.27 9.83 5.88
CA ASN A 80 -6.81 9.54 4.55
C ASN A 80 -6.49 8.11 4.09
N LEU A 81 -5.37 7.53 4.52
CA LEU A 81 -5.00 6.16 4.18
C LEU A 81 -5.91 5.16 4.91
N GLY A 82 -6.22 5.41 6.19
CA GLY A 82 -7.17 4.60 6.94
C GLY A 82 -8.58 4.65 6.35
N LYS A 83 -9.04 5.84 5.95
CA LYS A 83 -10.32 5.99 5.23
C LYS A 83 -10.31 5.26 3.89
N PHE A 84 -9.22 5.39 3.13
CA PHE A 84 -9.05 4.69 1.86
C PHE A 84 -9.09 3.17 2.04
N PHE A 85 -8.36 2.62 3.02
CA PHE A 85 -8.35 1.19 3.31
C PHE A 85 -9.75 0.62 3.56
N VAL A 86 -10.56 1.30 4.38
CA VAL A 86 -11.93 0.84 4.69
C VAL A 86 -12.83 0.90 3.47
N LYS A 87 -12.71 1.94 2.65
CA LYS A 87 -13.49 2.08 1.43
C LYS A 87 -13.12 0.98 0.43
N ASP A 88 -11.83 0.82 0.17
CA ASP A 88 -11.32 -0.17 -0.80
C ASP A 88 -11.65 -1.62 -0.38
N LEU A 89 -11.57 -1.95 0.91
CA LEU A 89 -11.91 -3.28 1.42
C LEU A 89 -13.43 -3.59 1.36
N LYS A 90 -14.29 -2.58 1.23
CA LYS A 90 -15.75 -2.75 1.16
C LYS A 90 -16.28 -2.70 -0.27
N ASP A 91 -15.66 -1.89 -1.11
CA ASP A 91 -16.09 -1.66 -2.48
C ASP A 91 -15.63 -2.77 -3.44
N ASN A 92 -14.64 -3.56 -3.01
CA ASN A 92 -14.20 -4.78 -3.70
C ASN A 92 -14.52 -6.00 -2.84
#